data_AF-A0A7X7BTT8-F1
#
_entry.id   AF-A0A7X7BTT8-F1
#
_cell.length_a   1.000
_cell.length_b   1.000
_cell.length_c   1.000
_cell.angle_alpha   90.00
_cell.angle_beta   90.00
_cell.angle_gamma   90.00
#
_symmetry.space_group_name_H-M   'P 1'
#
loop_
_entity.id
_entity.type
_entity.pdbx_description
1 polymer ?
#
loop_
_entity_poly.entity_id
_entity_poly.type
_entity_poly.pdbx_seq_one_letter_code
_entity_poly.pdbx_strand_id
1 'polypeptide(L)'
;MKQTHHVNQRMNQRGITKAMIDFTLDYGVVKGDRWVINRKEVDKTIKQLEATLRTARKLRDKGGVVVVAENESVITAYNYNSRRNAY
;
A
#
# COMPACT_ATOMS: atom_id res chain seq x y z
N MET A 1 -13.81 -10.30 -3.96
CA MET A 1 -14.91 -10.46 -4.95
C MET A 1 -14.96 -11.90 -5.44
N LYS A 2 -16.15 -12.49 -5.68
CA LYS A 2 -16.27 -13.80 -6.34
C LYS A 2 -15.97 -13.64 -7.84
N GLN A 3 -15.16 -14.54 -8.41
CA GLN A 3 -14.84 -14.55 -9.83
C GLN A 3 -15.78 -15.50 -10.58
N THR A 4 -16.28 -15.06 -11.73
CA THR A 4 -17.08 -15.90 -12.63
C THR A 4 -16.17 -16.60 -13.64
N HIS A 5 -16.65 -17.68 -14.24
CA HIS A 5 -15.93 -18.39 -15.30
C HIS A 5 -15.54 -17.47 -16.47
N HIS A 6 -16.44 -16.55 -16.85
CA HIS A 6 -16.19 -15.58 -17.90
C HIS A 6 -15.01 -14.65 -17.57
N VAL A 7 -14.89 -14.18 -16.32
CA VAL A 7 -13.75 -13.35 -15.89
C VAL A 7 -12.44 -14.12 -16.00
N ASN A 8 -12.39 -15.38 -15.53
CA ASN A 8 -11.19 -16.20 -15.60
C ASN A 8 -10.72 -16.43 -17.04
N GLN A 9 -11.66 -16.73 -17.96
CA GLN A 9 -11.34 -16.89 -19.38
C GLN A 9 -10.81 -15.59 -20.00
N ARG A 10 -11.44 -14.44 -19.73
CA ARG A 10 -11.04 -13.15 -20.28
C ARG A 10 -9.73 -12.63 -19.70
N MET A 11 -9.45 -12.92 -18.43
CA MET A 11 -8.17 -12.62 -17.78
C MET A 11 -7.03 -13.32 -18.51
N ASN A 12 -7.16 -14.62 -18.74
CA ASN A 12 -6.14 -15.42 -19.45
C ASN A 12 -5.92 -14.91 -20.88
N GLN A 13 -6.99 -14.60 -21.62
CA GLN A 13 -6.90 -14.08 -22.99
C GLN A 13 -6.21 -12.70 -23.09
N ARG A 14 -6.22 -11.92 -22.02
CA ARG A 14 -5.72 -10.53 -22.00
C ARG A 14 -4.44 -10.36 -21.20
N GLY A 15 -3.87 -11.45 -20.66
CA GLY A 15 -2.70 -11.39 -19.79
C GLY A 15 -2.94 -10.61 -18.50
N ILE A 16 -4.18 -10.60 -17.98
CA ILE A 16 -4.53 -9.87 -16.76
C ILE A 16 -4.50 -10.85 -15.58
N THR A 17 -3.62 -10.62 -14.62
CA THR A 17 -3.52 -11.46 -13.42
C THR A 17 -4.47 -10.99 -12.33
N LYS A 18 -4.75 -11.86 -11.35
CA LYS A 18 -5.52 -11.49 -10.17
C LYS A 18 -4.87 -10.31 -9.41
N ALA A 19 -3.54 -10.33 -9.29
CA ALA A 19 -2.79 -9.25 -8.65
C ALA A 19 -2.98 -7.89 -9.37
N MET A 20 -3.12 -7.87 -10.70
CA MET A 20 -3.42 -6.63 -11.44
C MET A 20 -4.84 -6.12 -11.14
N ILE A 21 -5.81 -7.02 -10.97
CA ILE A 21 -7.18 -6.66 -10.57
C ILE A 21 -7.16 -6.10 -9.14
N ASP A 22 -6.56 -6.82 -8.20
CA ASP A 22 -6.48 -6.41 -6.80
C ASP A 22 -5.78 -5.03 -6.69
N PHE A 23 -4.67 -4.83 -7.41
CA PHE A 23 -3.99 -3.53 -7.49
C PHE A 23 -4.87 -2.40 -8.03
N THR A 24 -5.69 -2.69 -9.06
CA THR A 24 -6.63 -1.72 -9.63
C THR A 24 -7.78 -1.40 -8.68
N LEU A 25 -8.20 -2.35 -7.85
CA LEU A 25 -9.22 -2.14 -6.82
C LEU A 25 -8.69 -1.27 -5.67
N ASP A 26 -7.43 -1.46 -5.28
CA ASP A 26 -6.80 -0.73 -4.17
C ASP A 26 -6.38 0.70 -4.55
N TYR A 27 -5.84 0.89 -5.76
CA TYR A 27 -5.22 2.17 -6.16
C TYR A 27 -5.90 2.85 -7.36
N GLY A 28 -6.89 2.21 -7.98
CA GLY A 28 -7.61 2.76 -9.12
C GLY A 28 -8.62 3.84 -8.71
N VAL A 29 -9.07 4.60 -9.70
CA VAL A 29 -10.13 5.60 -9.52
C VAL A 29 -11.48 4.99 -9.86
N VAL A 30 -12.45 5.20 -8.97
CA VAL A 30 -13.85 4.81 -9.22
C VAL A 30 -14.50 5.80 -10.19
N LYS A 31 -15.01 5.27 -11.31
CA LYS A 31 -15.78 6.01 -12.31
C LYS A 31 -17.12 5.32 -12.52
N GLY A 32 -18.12 5.71 -11.73
CA GLY A 32 -19.42 5.05 -11.70
C GLY A 32 -19.28 3.63 -11.14
N ASP A 33 -19.57 2.64 -11.97
CA ASP A 33 -19.51 1.20 -11.66
C ASP A 33 -18.15 0.54 -11.98
N ARG A 34 -17.16 1.32 -12.43
CA ARG A 34 -15.86 0.81 -12.88
C ARG A 34 -14.71 1.32 -12.02
N TRP A 35 -13.75 0.44 -11.76
CA TRP A 35 -12.42 0.79 -11.27
C TRP A 35 -11.48 0.91 -12.46
N VAL A 36 -10.83 2.06 -12.60
CA VAL A 36 -9.94 2.35 -13.71
C VAL A 36 -8.62 2.86 -13.17
N ILE A 37 -7.53 2.23 -13.59
CA ILE A 37 -6.18 2.75 -13.38
C ILE A 37 -5.52 2.96 -14.74
N ASN A 38 -4.92 4.14 -14.93
CA ASN A 38 -4.19 4.47 -16.15
C ASN A 38 -2.68 4.55 -15.86
N ARG A 39 -1.86 4.68 -16.91
CA ARG A 39 -0.40 4.73 -16.77
C ARG A 39 0.07 5.83 -15.80
N LYS A 40 -0.50 7.03 -15.88
CA LYS A 40 -0.12 8.17 -15.01
C LYS A 40 -0.42 7.88 -13.54
N GLU A 41 -1.56 7.26 -13.26
CA GLU A 41 -1.95 6.82 -11.91
C GLU A 41 -1.01 5.71 -11.42
N VAL A 42 -0.69 4.71 -12.26
CA VAL A 42 0.29 3.67 -11.93
C VAL A 42 1.65 4.28 -11.57
N ASP A 43 2.18 5.17 -12.41
CA ASP A 43 3.48 5.81 -12.19
C ASP A 43 3.48 6.65 -10.89
N LYS A 44 2.37 7.30 -10.57
CA LYS A 44 2.18 8.02 -9.30
C LYS A 44 2.18 7.06 -8.11
N THR A 45 1.45 5.96 -8.19
CA THR A 45 1.39 4.94 -7.15
C THR A 45 2.76 4.29 -6.93
N ILE A 46 3.51 3.98 -8.00
CA ILE A 46 4.88 3.47 -7.90
C ILE A 46 5.76 4.44 -7.10
N LYS A 47 5.74 5.73 -7.44
CA LYS A 47 6.54 6.75 -6.72
C LYS A 47 6.18 6.83 -5.23
N GLN A 48 4.89 6.70 -4.90
CA GLN A 48 4.42 6.67 -3.51
C GLN A 48 4.89 5.42 -2.77
N LEU A 49 4.74 4.24 -3.38
CA LEU A 49 5.18 2.97 -2.80
C LEU A 49 6.71 2.95 -2.58
N GLU A 50 7.48 3.47 -3.53
CA GLU A 50 8.92 3.61 -3.38
C GLU A 50 9.29 4.58 -2.25
N ALA A 51 8.53 5.68 -2.09
CA ALA A 51 8.73 6.60 -0.97
C ALA A 51 8.46 5.93 0.38
N THR A 52 7.34 5.21 0.48
CA THR A 52 7.01 4.40 1.67
C THR A 52 8.09 3.36 1.94
N LEU A 53 8.57 2.66 0.91
CA LEU A 53 9.65 1.68 1.04
C LEU A 53 10.96 2.31 1.51
N ARG A 54 11.33 3.48 1.00
CA ARG A 54 12.51 4.23 1.46
C ARG A 54 12.39 4.59 2.95
N THR A 55 11.23 5.05 3.39
CA THR A 55 10.97 5.35 4.81
C THR A 55 11.02 4.09 5.66
N ALA A 56 10.38 3.00 5.23
CA ALA A 56 10.39 1.72 5.94
C ALA A 56 11.80 1.15 6.08
N ARG A 57 12.65 1.25 5.05
CA ARG A 57 14.08 0.88 5.12
C ARG A 57 14.82 1.69 6.18
N LYS A 58 14.64 3.02 6.20
CA LYS A 58 15.26 3.88 7.24
C LYS A 58 14.79 3.51 8.65
N LEU A 59 13.50 3.20 8.82
CA LEU A 59 12.96 2.76 10.11
C LEU A 59 13.54 1.43 10.55
N ARG A 60 13.65 0.47 9.62
CA ARG A 60 14.30 -0.82 9.87
C ARG A 60 15.75 -0.63 10.30
N ASP A 61 16.50 0.22 9.60
CA ASP A 61 17.92 0.47 9.92
C ASP A 61 18.07 1.20 11.28
N LYS A 62 17.07 1.98 11.71
CA LYS A 62 16.98 2.58 13.06
C LYS A 62 16.53 1.59 14.16
N GLY A 63 16.06 0.39 13.80
CA GLY A 63 15.49 -0.58 14.73
C GLY A 63 14.03 -0.29 15.15
N GLY A 64 13.34 0.62 14.44
CA GLY A 64 11.99 1.08 14.77
C GLY A 64 11.97 2.42 15.53
N VAL A 65 10.78 3.01 15.65
CA VAL A 65 10.55 4.28 16.35
C VAL A 65 9.26 4.16 17.18
N VAL A 66 9.29 4.68 18.40
CA VAL A 66 8.11 4.87 19.24
C VAL A 66 7.67 6.33 19.13
N VAL A 67 6.38 6.56 18.94
CA VAL A 67 5.77 7.89 18.90
C VAL A 67 4.70 7.96 20.00
N VAL A 68 4.78 8.98 20.84
CA VAL A 68 3.76 9.30 21.86
C VAL A 68 2.94 10.46 21.33
N ALA A 69 1.63 10.29 21.24
CA ALA A 69 0.70 11.30 20.76
C ALA A 69 -0.55 11.36 21.64
N GLU A 70 -1.16 12.54 21.73
CA GLU A 70 -2.39 12.81 22.46
C GLU A 70 -3.19 13.88 21.69
N ASN A 71 -4.52 13.73 21.58
CA ASN A 71 -5.42 14.71 20.97
C ASN A 71 -4.90 15.31 19.65
N GLU A 72 -4.62 14.44 18.68
CA GLU A 72 -4.08 14.77 17.34
C GLU A 72 -2.66 15.37 17.32
N SER A 73 -2.03 15.55 18.47
CA SER A 73 -0.69 16.14 18.60
C SER A 73 0.36 15.09 18.94
N VAL A 74 1.50 15.12 18.24
CA VAL A 74 2.67 14.31 18.56
C VAL A 74 3.44 14.99 19.69
N ILE A 75 3.53 14.34 20.86
CA ILE A 75 4.24 14.86 22.03
C ILE A 75 5.75 14.59 21.89
N THR A 76 6.13 13.34 21.58
CA THR A 76 7.54 12.96 21.45
C THR A 76 7.73 11.72 20.57
N ALA A 77 8.96 11.53 20.07
CA ALA A 77 9.36 10.33 19.34
C ALA A 77 10.81 9.92 19.70
N TYR A 78 11.04 8.62 19.86
CA TYR A 78 12.37 8.08 20.18
C TYR A 78 12.58 6.71 19.51
N ASN A 79 13.83 6.26 19.39
CA ASN A 79 14.14 4.96 18.78
C ASN A 79 13.56 3.82 19.62
N TYR A 80 12.97 2.82 18.96
CA TYR A 80 12.51 1.61 19.65
C TYR A 80 13.70 0.87 20.27
N ASN A 81 13.57 0.49 21.54
CA ASN A 81 14.58 -0.28 22.27
C ASN A 81 13.93 -1.51 22.89
N SER A 82 14.30 -2.70 22.40
CA SER A 82 13.71 -3.97 22.82
C SER A 82 13.84 -4.26 24.32
N ARG A 83 14.83 -3.70 25.02
CA ARG A 83 14.98 -3.87 26.49
C ARG A 83 14.09 -2.94 27.31
N ARG A 84 13.75 -1.77 26.76
CA ARG A 84 12.97 -0.72 27.44
C ARG A 84 11.51 -0.67 27.01
N ASN A 85 11.18 -1.26 25.85
CA ASN A 85 9.87 -1.17 25.21
C ASN A 85 9.23 -2.55 24.99
N ALA A 86 9.64 -3.56 25.76
CA ALA A 86 8.92 -4.83 25.84
C ALA A 86 7.59 -4.60 26.57
N TYR A 87 6.49 -4.76 25.85
CA TYR A 87 5.13 -4.79 26.40
C TYR A 87 4.68 -6.23 26.57
#